data_AF-A0A3R7DWY2-F1
#
_entry.id   AF-A0A3R7DWY2-F1
#
_cell.length_a   1.000
_cell.length_b   1.000
_cell.length_c   1.000
_cell.angle_alpha   90.00
_cell.angle_beta   90.00
_cell.angle_gamma   90.00
#
_symmetry.space_group_name_H-M   'P 1'
#
loop_
_entity.id
_entity.type
_entity.pdbx_description
1 polymer ?
#
loop_
_entity_poly.entity_id
_entity_poly.type
_entity_poly.pdbx_seq_one_letter_code
_entity_poly.pdbx_strand_id
1 'polypeptide(L)'
;MSEIKLYDIPVPLANYVRLIKNRRSPYYDIIKHVLKDLEIHYERAGETSEVVYTINPRVLQEEIEKIIKNEKLTTVNICRTILAFFYGSQLRKNKDFYITTTSGGRRNYHIRVNDRTLSLMYRFI
;
A
#
# COMPACT_ATOMS: atom_id res chain seq x y z
N MET A 1 18.43 -1.45 -12.74
CA MET A 1 17.71 -1.16 -11.47
C MET A 1 17.61 0.34 -11.33
N SER A 2 16.43 0.94 -11.51
CA SER A 2 16.24 2.37 -11.29
C SER A 2 16.23 2.63 -9.79
N GLU A 3 17.27 3.28 -9.27
CA GLU A 3 17.26 3.84 -7.92
C GLU A 3 16.04 4.73 -7.77
N ILE A 4 15.14 4.36 -6.85
CA ILE A 4 14.05 5.22 -6.43
C ILE A 4 14.72 6.51 -5.95
N LYS A 5 14.47 7.64 -6.63
CA LYS A 5 14.89 8.95 -6.13
C LYS A 5 14.07 9.24 -4.87
N LEU A 6 14.55 8.73 -3.73
CA LEU A 6 13.95 8.89 -2.40
C LEU A 6 13.69 10.36 -2.06
N TYR A 7 14.36 11.29 -2.75
CA TYR A 7 14.19 12.74 -2.66
C TYR A 7 12.80 13.26 -3.03
N ASP A 8 12.01 12.54 -3.85
CA ASP A 8 10.67 12.98 -4.26
C ASP A 8 9.56 12.52 -3.28
N ILE A 9 9.92 11.71 -2.28
CA ILE A 9 9.00 11.16 -1.29
C ILE A 9 9.12 11.99 0.00
N PRO A 10 8.02 12.54 0.55
CA PRO A 10 8.06 13.29 1.81
C PRO A 10 8.82 12.53 2.90
N VAL A 11 9.71 13.22 3.61
CA VAL A 11 10.66 12.67 4.60
C VAL A 11 10.06 11.63 5.57
N PRO A 12 8.84 11.75 6.12
CA PRO A 12 8.30 10.68 6.95
C PRO A 12 8.13 9.35 6.21
N LEU A 13 7.83 9.35 4.91
CA LEU A 13 7.56 8.14 4.12
C LEU A 13 8.84 7.42 3.66
N ALA A 14 9.94 8.14 3.44
CA ALA A 14 11.23 7.56 3.07
C ALA A 14 11.72 6.52 4.11
N ASN A 15 11.48 6.79 5.40
CA ASN A 15 11.77 5.83 6.47
C ASN A 15 10.94 4.55 6.36
N TYR A 16 9.66 4.65 6.02
CA TYR A 16 8.79 3.49 5.85
C TYR A 16 9.15 2.69 4.60
N VAL A 17 9.58 3.36 3.51
CA VAL A 17 10.14 2.67 2.34
C VAL A 17 11.31 1.78 2.74
N ARG A 18 12.25 2.31 3.54
CA ARG A 18 13.39 1.53 4.05
C ARG A 18 12.94 0.37 4.94
N LEU A 19 11.97 0.60 5.83
CA LEU A 19 11.44 -0.44 6.71
C LEU A 19 10.80 -1.60 5.92
N ILE A 20 10.05 -1.28 4.85
CA ILE A 20 9.44 -2.29 3.97
C ILE A 20 10.54 -3.06 3.22
N LYS A 21 11.49 -2.37 2.57
CA LYS A 21 12.59 -3.01 1.83
C LYS A 21 13.46 -3.92 2.71
N ASN A 22 13.66 -3.54 3.96
CA ASN A 22 14.39 -4.34 4.94
C ASN A 22 13.52 -5.41 5.62
N ARG A 23 12.31 -5.67 5.09
CA ARG A 23 11.37 -6.70 5.54
C ARG A 23 11.03 -6.61 7.04
N ARG A 24 10.93 -5.38 7.58
CA ARG A 24 10.68 -5.16 9.00
C ARG A 24 9.18 -5.28 9.30
N SER A 25 8.83 -6.10 10.29
CA SER A 25 7.47 -6.19 10.83
C SER A 25 7.10 -4.93 11.63
N PRO A 26 5.83 -4.46 11.59
CA PRO A 26 4.70 -4.99 10.83
C PRO A 26 4.62 -4.45 9.39
N TYR A 27 5.53 -3.55 9.01
CA TYR A 27 5.45 -2.78 7.76
C TYR A 27 5.45 -3.68 6.51
N TYR A 28 6.34 -4.65 6.47
CA TYR A 28 6.41 -5.62 5.36
C TYR A 28 5.18 -6.54 5.33
N ASP A 29 4.71 -6.96 6.50
CA ASP A 29 3.54 -7.85 6.62
C ASP A 29 2.27 -7.17 6.10
N ILE A 30 2.09 -5.87 6.41
CA ILE A 30 1.01 -5.03 5.89
C ILE A 30 1.03 -5.04 4.36
N ILE A 31 2.19 -4.81 3.75
CA ILE A 31 2.30 -4.73 2.30
C ILE A 31 2.09 -6.08 1.63
N LYS A 32 2.60 -7.17 2.22
CA LYS A 32 2.37 -8.53 1.73
C LYS A 32 0.89 -8.89 1.75
N HIS A 33 0.19 -8.55 2.83
CA HIS A 33 -1.26 -8.76 2.96
C HIS A 33 -2.02 -7.97 1.89
N VAL A 34 -1.76 -6.67 1.76
CA VAL A 34 -2.39 -5.80 0.76
C VAL A 34 -2.14 -6.31 -0.67
N LEU A 35 -0.92 -6.71 -1.01
CA LEU A 35 -0.61 -7.14 -2.37
C LEU A 35 -1.33 -8.44 -2.74
N LYS A 36 -1.42 -9.38 -1.80
CA LYS A 36 -2.17 -10.62 -1.99
C LYS A 36 -3.66 -10.35 -2.20
N ASP A 37 -4.25 -9.47 -1.41
CA ASP A 37 -5.67 -9.13 -1.53
C ASP A 37 -5.95 -8.39 -2.85
N LEU A 38 -5.02 -7.54 -3.32
CA LEU A 38 -5.10 -6.87 -4.61
C LEU A 38 -5.09 -7.86 -5.78
N GLU A 39 -4.18 -8.84 -5.75
CA GLU A 39 -4.06 -9.88 -6.77
C GLU A 39 -5.34 -10.71 -6.85
N ILE A 40 -5.83 -11.22 -5.71
CA ILE A 40 -7.09 -11.97 -5.65
C ILE A 40 -8.27 -11.13 -6.17
N HIS A 41 -8.31 -9.84 -5.85
CA HIS A 41 -9.37 -8.95 -6.33
C HIS A 41 -9.31 -8.77 -7.86
N TYR A 42 -8.12 -8.61 -8.42
CA TYR A 42 -7.91 -8.44 -9.85
C TYR A 42 -8.26 -9.71 -10.64
N GLU A 43 -7.81 -10.88 -10.17
CA GLU A 43 -8.14 -12.19 -10.75
C GLU A 43 -9.66 -12.41 -10.76
N ARG A 44 -10.35 -12.13 -9.63
CA ARG A 44 -11.81 -12.30 -9.51
C ARG A 44 -12.62 -11.38 -10.41
N ALA A 45 -12.07 -10.22 -10.73
CA ALA A 45 -12.68 -9.30 -11.68
C ALA A 45 -12.48 -9.72 -13.14
N GLY A 46 -11.88 -10.90 -13.38
CA GLY A 46 -11.67 -11.46 -14.72
C GLY A 46 -10.53 -10.78 -15.48
N GLU A 47 -9.56 -10.21 -14.78
CA GLU A 47 -8.37 -9.55 -15.37
C GLU A 47 -8.76 -8.49 -16.43
N THR A 48 -9.87 -7.78 -16.19
CA THR A 48 -10.27 -6.64 -17.02
C THR A 48 -9.19 -5.55 -17.04
N SER A 49 -9.22 -4.66 -18.04
CA SER A 49 -8.15 -3.69 -18.27
C SER A 49 -7.79 -2.81 -17.06
N GLU A 50 -8.72 -2.57 -16.13
CA GLU A 50 -8.49 -1.80 -14.91
C GLU A 50 -9.62 -2.02 -13.88
N VAL A 51 -9.27 -2.25 -12.61
CA VAL A 51 -10.23 -2.40 -11.49
C VAL A 51 -9.83 -1.49 -10.33
N VAL A 52 -10.80 -0.86 -9.65
CA VAL A 52 -10.49 -0.03 -8.47
C VAL A 52 -10.62 -0.85 -7.19
N TYR A 53 -9.52 -0.99 -6.46
CA TYR A 53 -9.49 -1.59 -5.13
C TYR A 53 -9.37 -0.51 -4.04
N THR A 54 -10.07 -0.70 -2.93
CA THR A 54 -10.08 0.26 -1.80
C THR A 54 -9.48 -0.36 -0.55
N ILE A 55 -8.45 0.27 0.01
CA ILE A 55 -7.86 -0.06 1.30
C ILE A 55 -8.43 0.89 2.36
N ASN A 56 -9.14 0.31 3.33
CA ASN A 56 -9.53 1.00 4.55
C ASN A 56 -8.51 0.67 5.66
N PRO A 57 -7.72 1.64 6.16
CA PRO A 57 -6.67 1.40 7.14
C PRO A 57 -7.14 0.77 8.45
N ARG A 58 -8.39 1.00 8.86
CA ARG A 58 -8.94 0.42 10.09
C ARG A 58 -9.27 -1.06 9.89
N VAL A 59 -9.93 -1.38 8.77
CA VAL A 59 -10.23 -2.78 8.41
C VAL A 59 -8.93 -3.56 8.25
N LEU A 60 -7.95 -3.00 7.54
CA LEU A 60 -6.64 -3.59 7.37
C LEU A 60 -5.90 -3.81 8.70
N GLN A 61 -6.05 -2.88 9.66
CA GLN A 61 -5.50 -3.05 11.01
C GLN A 61 -6.13 -4.28 11.69
N GLU A 62 -7.46 -4.34 11.72
CA GLU A 62 -8.22 -5.43 12.35
C GLU A 62 -7.93 -6.79 11.70
N GLU A 63 -7.67 -6.82 10.40
CA GLU A 63 -7.27 -8.03 9.67
C GLU A 63 -5.87 -8.50 10.04
N ILE A 64 -4.89 -7.59 10.08
CA ILE A 64 -3.50 -7.94 10.39
C ILE A 64 -3.31 -8.27 11.86
N GLU A 65 -4.04 -7.62 12.77
CA GLU A 65 -3.98 -7.92 14.21
C GLU A 65 -4.37 -9.38 14.53
N LYS A 66 -5.19 -10.01 13.68
CA LYS A 66 -5.54 -11.44 13.80
C LYS A 66 -4.36 -12.34 13.44
N ILE A 67 -3.40 -11.85 12.66
CA ILE A 67 -2.24 -12.59 12.15
C ILE A 67 -1.00 -12.30 13.00
N ILE A 68 -0.77 -11.02 13.33
CA ILE A 68 0.42 -10.53 14.02
C ILE A 68 0.02 -9.52 15.09
N LYS A 69 0.43 -9.79 16.34
CA LYS A 69 0.32 -8.82 17.43
C LYS A 69 1.59 -7.97 17.47
N ASN A 70 1.47 -6.67 17.18
CA ASN A 70 2.60 -5.74 17.20
C ASN A 70 2.16 -4.33 17.62
N GLU A 71 2.84 -3.74 18.61
CA GLU A 71 2.52 -2.38 19.10
C GLU A 71 2.66 -1.27 18.04
N LYS A 72 3.44 -1.52 16.97
CA LYS A 72 3.59 -0.58 15.85
C LYS A 72 2.47 -0.71 14.83
N LEU A 73 1.54 -1.63 14.97
CA LEU A 73 0.38 -1.81 14.10
C LEU A 73 -0.73 -0.80 14.46
N THR A 74 -0.45 0.48 14.21
CA THR A 74 -1.40 1.57 14.44
C THR A 74 -1.96 2.07 13.10
N THR A 75 -3.17 2.62 13.10
CA THR A 75 -3.78 3.20 11.88
C THR A 75 -2.86 4.23 11.21
N VAL A 76 -2.12 5.02 12.00
CA VAL A 76 -1.15 6.02 11.50
C VAL A 76 0.01 5.34 10.78
N ASN A 77 0.60 4.30 11.37
CA ASN A 77 1.68 3.54 10.75
C ASN A 77 1.19 2.81 9.50
N ILE A 78 -0.01 2.24 9.52
CA ILE A 78 -0.62 1.61 8.34
C ILE A 78 -0.79 2.63 7.21
N CYS A 79 -1.36 3.80 7.50
CA CYS A 79 -1.50 4.88 6.50
C CYS A 79 -0.15 5.27 5.88
N ARG A 80 0.89 5.44 6.70
CA ARG A 80 2.24 5.76 6.22
C ARG A 80 2.86 4.61 5.43
N THR A 81 2.60 3.38 5.82
CA THR A 81 3.09 2.16 5.15
C THR A 81 2.47 2.02 3.76
N ILE A 82 1.14 2.19 3.63
CA ILE A 82 0.43 2.18 2.34
C ILE A 82 0.99 3.27 1.42
N LEU A 83 1.13 4.50 1.92
CA LEU A 83 1.68 5.61 1.13
C LEU A 83 3.13 5.35 0.69
N ALA A 84 3.96 4.88 1.62
CA ALA A 84 5.35 4.53 1.31
C ALA A 84 5.43 3.42 0.26
N PHE A 85 4.53 2.45 0.30
CA PHE A 85 4.45 1.41 -0.71
C PHE A 85 4.03 1.94 -2.08
N PHE A 86 3.01 2.80 -2.13
CA PHE A 86 2.57 3.39 -3.40
C PHE A 86 3.64 4.25 -4.05
N TYR A 87 4.22 5.19 -3.30
CA TYR A 87 5.30 6.02 -3.83
C TYR A 87 6.58 5.24 -4.10
N GLY A 88 6.91 4.28 -3.22
CA GLY A 88 8.06 3.38 -3.39
C GLY A 88 7.95 2.50 -4.65
N SER A 89 6.74 2.07 -4.99
CA SER A 89 6.42 1.34 -6.23
C SER A 89 6.28 2.27 -7.44
N GLN A 90 6.60 3.56 -7.30
CA GLN A 90 6.51 4.57 -8.37
C GLN A 90 5.09 4.74 -8.95
N LEU A 91 4.05 4.45 -8.16
CA LEU A 91 2.68 4.74 -8.53
C LEU A 91 2.42 6.24 -8.50
N ARG A 92 1.69 6.74 -9.49
CA ARG A 92 1.36 8.16 -9.62
C ARG A 92 0.05 8.49 -8.94
N LYS A 93 0.06 9.45 -8.03
CA LYS A 93 -1.17 9.99 -7.43
C LYS A 93 -2.09 10.57 -8.52
N ASN A 94 -3.40 10.40 -8.37
CA ASN A 94 -4.50 10.74 -9.29
C ASN A 94 -4.52 9.96 -10.61
N LYS A 95 -3.48 9.18 -10.94
CA LYS A 95 -3.46 8.32 -12.13
C LYS A 95 -3.50 6.83 -11.79
N ASP A 96 -2.65 6.39 -10.87
CA ASP A 96 -2.55 5.00 -10.45
C ASP A 96 -3.23 4.79 -9.07
N PHE A 97 -3.27 5.82 -8.21
CA PHE A 97 -4.01 5.77 -6.94
C PHE A 97 -4.55 7.15 -6.54
N TYR A 98 -5.56 7.20 -5.67
CA TYR A 98 -6.06 8.43 -5.05
C TYR A 98 -6.50 8.17 -3.60
N ILE A 99 -6.73 9.25 -2.85
CA ILE A 99 -7.07 9.19 -1.43
C ILE A 99 -8.35 9.97 -1.21
N THR A 100 -9.33 9.36 -0.56
CA THR A 100 -10.52 10.05 -0.07
C THR A 100 -10.44 10.24 1.43
N THR A 101 -11.07 11.29 1.94
CA THR A 101 -11.19 11.54 3.37
C THR A 101 -12.66 11.68 3.71
N THR A 102 -13.14 10.92 4.69
CA THR A 102 -14.52 11.03 5.17
C THR A 102 -14.71 12.32 5.98
N SER A 103 -15.96 12.72 6.24
CA SER A 103 -16.28 13.88 7.08
C SER A 103 -15.64 13.82 8.48
N GLY A 104 -15.45 12.61 9.02
CA GLY A 104 -14.76 12.37 10.29
C GLY A 104 -13.22 12.31 10.19
N GLY A 105 -12.63 12.71 9.07
CA GLY A 105 -11.16 12.76 8.87
C GLY A 105 -10.50 11.41 8.58
N ARG A 106 -11.28 10.34 8.35
CA ARG A 106 -10.72 9.00 8.07
C ARG A 106 -10.34 8.89 6.61
N ARG A 107 -9.15 8.36 6.32
CA ARG A 107 -8.64 8.19 4.95
C ARG A 107 -8.97 6.81 4.41
N ASN A 108 -9.35 6.74 3.13
CA ASN A 108 -9.33 5.52 2.34
C ASN A 108 -8.37 5.70 1.16
N TYR A 109 -7.69 4.63 0.80
CA TYR A 109 -6.73 4.61 -0.30
C TYR A 109 -7.32 3.78 -1.43
N HIS A 110 -7.41 4.36 -2.61
CA HIS A 110 -7.98 3.70 -3.78
C HIS A 110 -6.87 3.52 -4.81
N ILE A 111 -6.67 2.30 -5.29
CA ILE A 111 -5.68 1.96 -6.31
C ILE A 111 -6.39 1.40 -7.53
N ARG A 112 -5.97 1.86 -8.71
CA ARG A 112 -6.35 1.27 -9.99
C ARG A 112 -5.41 0.11 -10.26
N VAL A 113 -5.95 -1.10 -10.24
CA VAL A 113 -5.23 -2.36 -10.38
C VAL A 113 -5.31 -2.82 -11.83
N ASN A 114 -4.15 -3.04 -12.41
CA ASN A 114 -3.91 -3.66 -13.70
C ASN A 114 -2.51 -4.31 -13.69
N ASP A 115 -2.16 -5.01 -14.76
CA ASP A 115 -0.86 -5.69 -14.89
C ASP A 115 0.33 -4.75 -14.64
N ARG A 116 0.25 -3.51 -15.13
CA ARG A 116 1.31 -2.52 -14.93
C ARG A 116 1.47 -2.17 -13.45
N THR A 117 0.38 -1.86 -12.74
CA THR A 117 0.48 -1.49 -11.33
C THR A 117 0.90 -2.66 -10.45
N LEU A 118 0.38 -3.86 -10.71
CA LEU A 118 0.80 -5.07 -9.99
C LEU A 118 2.28 -5.35 -10.22
N SER A 119 2.76 -5.29 -11.47
CA SER A 119 4.18 -5.48 -11.79
C SER A 119 5.09 -4.47 -11.07
N LEU A 120 4.70 -3.20 -11.02
CA LEU A 120 5.44 -2.16 -10.29
C LEU A 120 5.49 -2.44 -8.79
N MET A 121 4.37 -2.87 -8.21
CA MET A 121 4.26 -3.20 -6.79
C MET A 121 5.06 -4.45 -6.43
N TYR A 122 5.06 -5.48 -7.27
CA TYR A 122 5.88 -6.67 -7.09
C TYR A 122 7.38 -6.37 -7.15
N ARG A 123 7.83 -5.51 -8.06
CA ARG A 123 9.24 -5.10 -8.17
C ARG A 123 9.76 -4.32 -6.96
N PHE A 124 8.86 -3.76 -6.15
CA PHE A 124 9.25 -3.00 -4.97
C PHE A 124 9.66 -3.89 -3.78
N ILE A 125 9.14 -5.11 -3.71
CA ILE A 125 9.22 -6.03 -2.57
C ILE A 125 10.35 -7.06 -2.74
#